data_AF-Q4S3K5-F1
#
_entry.id   AF-Q4S3K5-F1
#
_cell.length_a   1.000
_cell.length_b   1.000
_cell.length_c   1.000
_cell.angle_alpha   90.00
_cell.angle_beta   90.00
_cell.angle_gamma   90.00
#
_symmetry.space_group_name_H-M   'P 1'
#
loop_
_entity.id
_entity.type
_entity.pdbx_description
1 polymer ?
#
loop_
_entity_poly.entity_id
_entity_poly.type
_entity_poly.pdbx_seq_one_letter_code
_entity_poly.pdbx_strand_id
1 'polypeptide(L)'
;MQKSLEKFIDLARFTSMFRPLYKKNPQKIENIHKQFMEELKKAVQDAIGALVEEGQLEVKLGELDKLERAAKDSPSPAWRPSGIPEQDFCSFLMPYYQKQEAYMRVELKKIQAENAALAQKVQEGRESIAETERHICSAVDEWKVRTESAI
;
A
#
# COMPACT_ATOMS: atom_id res chain seq x y z
N MET A 1 19.27 -30.88 6.26
CA MET A 1 20.41 -30.42 7.07
C MET A 1 21.02 -31.55 7.92
N GLN A 2 20.23 -32.23 8.75
CA GLN A 2 20.68 -33.37 9.57
C GLN A 2 21.34 -34.49 8.74
N LYS A 3 20.71 -34.88 7.62
CA LYS A 3 21.25 -35.82 6.63
C LYS A 3 22.56 -35.36 5.97
N SER A 4 22.79 -34.04 5.88
CA SER A 4 24.03 -33.49 5.29
C SER A 4 25.16 -33.56 6.31
N LEU A 5 24.93 -33.10 7.55
CA LEU A 5 25.92 -33.17 8.63
C LEU A 5 26.37 -34.61 8.92
N GLU A 6 25.41 -35.54 8.96
CA GLU A 6 25.68 -36.97 9.17
C GLU A 6 26.50 -37.60 8.03
N LYS A 7 26.36 -37.08 6.80
CA LYS A 7 27.13 -37.54 5.64
C LYS A 7 28.55 -36.95 5.60
N PHE A 8 28.76 -35.77 6.15
CA PHE A 8 30.06 -35.10 6.12
C PHE A 8 31.03 -35.59 7.19
N ILE A 9 30.52 -35.93 8.38
CA ILE A 9 31.33 -36.33 9.53
C ILE A 9 30.84 -37.68 10.07
N ASP A 10 30.83 -38.68 9.19
CA ASP A 10 30.57 -40.05 9.61
C ASP A 10 31.70 -40.57 10.52
N LEU A 11 31.37 -41.56 11.35
CA LEU A 11 32.32 -42.14 12.31
C LEU A 11 33.52 -42.81 11.61
N ALA A 12 33.33 -43.35 10.41
CA ALA A 12 34.38 -44.03 9.66
C ALA A 12 35.47 -43.05 9.19
N ARG A 13 35.08 -41.89 8.68
CA ARG A 13 35.98 -40.80 8.30
C ARG A 13 36.67 -40.22 9.51
N PHE A 14 35.92 -39.97 10.59
CA PHE A 14 36.47 -39.44 11.82
C PHE A 14 37.55 -40.36 12.42
N THR A 15 37.26 -41.66 12.55
CA THR A 15 38.22 -42.65 13.07
C THR A 15 39.39 -42.89 12.12
N SER A 16 39.20 -42.75 10.80
CA SER A 16 40.31 -42.86 9.83
C SER A 16 41.37 -41.77 10.01
N MET A 17 40.97 -40.56 10.39
CA MET A 17 41.85 -39.41 10.63
C MET A 17 42.59 -39.51 11.97
N PHE A 18 42.01 -40.19 12.96
CA PHE A 18 42.58 -40.37 14.30
C PHE A 18 43.02 -41.82 14.59
N ARG A 19 43.42 -42.59 13.56
CA ARG A 19 43.79 -44.02 13.66
C ARG A 19 44.70 -44.40 14.85
N PRO A 20 45.80 -43.68 15.15
CA PRO A 20 46.68 -44.04 16.26
C PRO A 20 45.99 -43.94 17.63
N LEU A 21 45.05 -43.00 17.77
CA LEU A 21 44.29 -42.78 19.00
C LEU A 21 43.12 -43.76 19.10
N TYR A 22 42.46 -44.05 17.98
CA TYR A 22 41.40 -45.06 17.91
C TYR A 22 41.91 -46.44 18.33
N LYS A 23 43.10 -46.86 17.86
CA LYS A 23 43.73 -48.13 18.26
C LYS A 23 44.03 -48.21 19.76
N LYS A 24 44.34 -47.08 20.41
CA LYS A 24 44.65 -47.03 21.84
C LYS A 24 43.39 -47.06 22.72
N ASN A 25 42.31 -46.43 22.28
CA ASN A 25 41.08 -46.38 23.07
C ASN A 25 39.83 -46.11 22.18
N PRO A 26 39.25 -47.15 21.56
CA PRO A 26 38.14 -47.01 20.61
C PRO A 26 36.90 -46.32 21.22
N GLN A 27 36.51 -46.74 22.41
CA GLN A 27 35.33 -46.20 23.12
C GLN A 27 35.46 -44.70 23.40
N LYS A 28 36.64 -44.21 23.78
CA LYS A 28 36.84 -42.78 24.02
C LYS A 28 36.67 -41.96 22.75
N ILE A 29 37.20 -42.43 21.62
CA ILE A 29 37.11 -41.73 20.33
C ILE A 29 35.67 -41.75 19.79
N GLU A 30 34.94 -42.85 19.96
CA GLU A 30 33.52 -42.94 19.61
C GLU A 30 32.66 -41.99 20.46
N ASN A 31 32.94 -41.89 21.77
CA ASN A 31 32.25 -40.94 22.65
C ASN A 31 32.55 -39.49 22.27
N ILE A 32 33.80 -39.16 21.93
CA ILE A 32 34.19 -37.81 21.47
C ILE A 32 33.49 -37.47 20.16
N HIS A 33 33.43 -38.41 19.20
CA HIS A 33 32.71 -38.21 17.94
C HIS A 33 31.22 -37.92 18.18
N LYS A 34 30.60 -38.70 19.06
CA LYS A 34 29.19 -38.51 19.44
C LYS A 34 28.96 -37.12 20.06
N GLN A 35 29.77 -36.74 21.05
CA GLN A 35 29.67 -35.43 21.71
C GLN A 35 29.86 -34.28 20.72
N PHE A 36 30.91 -34.36 19.89
CA PHE A 36 31.17 -33.38 18.85
C PHE A 36 29.98 -33.23 17.88
N MET A 37 29.39 -34.35 17.45
CA MET A 37 28.23 -34.33 16.55
C MET A 37 27.00 -33.72 17.22
N GLU A 38 26.76 -33.99 18.50
CA GLU A 38 25.67 -33.41 19.27
C GLU A 38 25.85 -31.90 19.44
N GLU A 39 27.05 -31.45 19.84
CA GLU A 39 27.38 -30.04 20.00
C GLU A 39 27.31 -29.27 18.68
N LEU A 40 27.83 -29.84 17.59
CA LEU A 40 27.78 -29.21 16.27
C LEU A 40 26.34 -29.10 15.78
N LYS A 41 25.53 -30.15 15.94
CA LYS A 41 24.10 -30.12 15.57
C LYS A 41 23.37 -29.02 16.35
N LYS A 42 23.61 -28.94 17.67
CA LYS A 42 23.01 -27.93 18.53
C LYS A 42 23.45 -26.52 18.12
N ALA A 43 24.75 -26.28 17.95
CA ALA A 43 25.27 -24.97 17.57
C ALA A 43 24.70 -24.49 16.22
N VAL A 44 24.56 -25.38 15.24
CA VAL A 44 23.95 -25.04 13.95
C VAL A 44 22.44 -24.77 14.08
N GLN A 45 21.73 -25.57 14.88
CA GLN A 45 20.30 -25.35 15.15
C GLN A 45 20.06 -24.02 15.87
N ASP A 46 20.85 -23.73 16.89
CA ASP A 46 20.79 -22.48 17.65
C ASP A 46 21.11 -21.28 16.75
N ALA A 47 22.13 -21.38 15.89
CA ALA A 47 22.47 -20.33 14.93
C ALA A 47 21.35 -20.08 13.90
N ILE A 48 20.71 -21.13 13.41
CA ILE A 48 19.58 -21.00 12.48
C ILE A 48 18.37 -20.43 13.20
N GLY A 49 18.07 -20.88 14.42
CA GLY A 49 17.02 -20.32 15.25
C GLY A 49 17.22 -18.82 15.46
N ALA A 50 18.44 -18.41 15.84
CA ALA A 50 18.79 -17.00 16.00
C ALA A 50 18.60 -16.20 14.71
N LEU A 51 19.04 -16.71 13.55
CA LEU A 51 18.84 -16.04 12.25
C LEU A 51 17.36 -15.93 11.86
N VAL A 52 16.59 -16.97 12.17
CA VAL A 52 15.16 -17.04 11.91
C VAL A 52 14.41 -16.00 12.77
N GLU A 53 14.74 -15.93 14.06
CA GLU A 53 14.20 -14.94 15.00
C GLU A 53 14.61 -13.50 14.64
N GLU A 54 15.91 -13.26 14.41
CA GLU A 54 16.46 -11.97 13.98
C GLU A 54 15.79 -11.48 12.69
N GLY A 55 15.67 -12.38 11.71
CA GLY A 55 15.03 -12.10 10.43
C GLY A 55 13.51 -11.99 10.50
N GLN A 56 12.88 -12.37 11.63
CA GLN A 56 11.43 -12.57 11.78
C GLN A 56 10.86 -13.43 10.64
N LEU A 57 11.57 -14.51 10.29
CA LEU A 57 11.32 -15.24 9.05
C LEU A 57 9.97 -15.98 9.08
N GLU A 58 9.50 -16.46 10.24
CA GLU A 58 8.19 -17.09 10.35
C GLU A 58 7.06 -16.15 9.92
N VAL A 59 7.13 -14.89 10.35
CA VAL A 59 6.12 -13.89 10.02
C VAL A 59 6.19 -13.56 8.53
N LYS A 60 7.38 -13.23 8.03
CA LYS A 60 7.57 -12.81 6.61
C LYS A 60 7.21 -13.92 5.63
N LEU A 61 7.64 -15.16 5.91
CA LEU A 61 7.31 -16.31 5.06
C LEU A 61 5.81 -16.65 5.16
N GLY A 62 5.22 -16.55 6.35
CA GLY A 62 3.78 -16.73 6.51
C GLY A 62 2.94 -15.66 5.78
N GLU A 63 3.41 -14.42 5.71
CA GLU A 63 2.81 -13.36 4.89
C GLU A 63 2.98 -13.63 3.39
N LEU A 64 4.17 -14.09 2.97
CA LEU A 64 4.43 -14.47 1.59
C LEU A 64 3.49 -15.59 1.12
N ASP A 65 3.26 -16.61 1.94
CA ASP A 65 2.31 -17.69 1.62
C ASP A 65 0.88 -17.17 1.47
N LYS A 66 0.48 -16.15 2.23
CA LYS A 66 -0.85 -15.51 2.08
C LYS A 66 -0.94 -14.77 0.76
N LEU A 67 0.10 -14.04 0.38
CA LEU A 67 0.18 -13.31 -0.89
C LEU A 67 0.16 -14.26 -2.08
N GLU A 68 0.92 -15.36 -2.03
CA GLU A 68 0.91 -16.40 -3.07
C GLU A 68 -0.49 -16.99 -3.25
N ARG A 69 -1.15 -17.36 -2.15
CA ARG A 69 -2.52 -17.89 -2.19
C ARG A 69 -3.52 -16.90 -2.77
N ALA A 70 -3.40 -15.61 -2.43
CA ALA A 70 -4.27 -14.57 -2.96
C ALA A 70 -4.07 -14.31 -4.46
N ALA A 71 -2.85 -14.49 -4.96
CA ALA A 71 -2.49 -14.24 -6.36
C ALA A 71 -2.62 -15.48 -7.27
N LYS A 72 -2.95 -16.65 -6.72
CA LYS A 72 -2.91 -17.95 -7.43
C LYS A 72 -3.69 -17.98 -8.74
N ASP A 73 -4.85 -17.32 -8.78
CA ASP A 73 -5.74 -17.30 -9.94
C ASP A 73 -5.63 -16.01 -10.77
N SER A 74 -4.65 -15.16 -10.48
CA SER A 74 -4.42 -13.93 -11.24
C SER A 74 -3.82 -14.26 -12.62
N PRO A 75 -4.51 -13.98 -13.74
CA PRO A 75 -4.01 -14.27 -15.08
C PRO A 75 -2.91 -13.30 -15.52
N SER A 76 -2.82 -12.12 -14.90
CA SER A 76 -1.85 -11.09 -15.25
C SER A 76 -0.51 -11.33 -14.55
N PRO A 77 0.62 -11.09 -15.24
CA PRO A 77 1.93 -11.11 -14.60
C PRO A 77 1.97 -10.05 -13.48
N ALA A 78 2.58 -10.42 -12.37
CA ALA A 78 2.76 -9.50 -11.25
C ALA A 78 3.68 -8.34 -11.65
N TRP A 79 3.37 -7.14 -11.16
CA TRP A 79 4.18 -5.95 -11.38
C TRP A 79 5.62 -6.16 -10.88
N ARG A 80 6.58 -5.58 -11.59
CA ARG A 80 8.00 -5.57 -11.24
C ARG A 80 8.53 -4.15 -11.44
N PRO A 81 9.43 -3.66 -10.57
CA PRO A 81 10.09 -2.38 -10.78
C PRO A 81 10.76 -2.35 -12.15
N SER A 82 10.51 -1.31 -12.94
CA SER A 82 11.15 -1.11 -14.24
C SER A 82 12.61 -0.70 -14.09
N GLY A 83 13.00 -0.20 -12.91
CA GLY A 83 14.31 0.38 -12.65
C GLY A 83 14.36 1.88 -12.95
N ILE A 84 13.23 2.48 -13.35
CA ILE A 84 13.08 3.91 -13.57
C ILE A 84 12.21 4.45 -12.42
N PRO A 85 12.80 5.14 -11.43
CA PRO A 85 12.09 5.55 -10.21
C PRO A 85 10.81 6.36 -10.49
N GLU A 86 10.83 7.26 -11.47
CA GLU A 86 9.68 8.10 -11.82
C GLU A 86 8.50 7.25 -12.31
N GLN A 87 8.78 6.21 -13.10
CA GLN A 87 7.74 5.33 -13.62
C GLN A 87 7.19 4.41 -12.52
N ASP A 88 8.07 3.85 -11.71
CA ASP A 88 7.70 2.96 -10.61
C ASP A 88 6.85 3.71 -9.57
N PHE A 89 7.23 4.94 -9.25
CA PHE A 89 6.50 5.81 -8.33
C PHE A 89 5.13 6.22 -8.88
N CYS A 90 5.05 6.60 -10.16
CA CYS A 90 3.78 6.91 -10.82
C CYS A 90 2.83 5.71 -10.78
N SER A 91 3.31 4.49 -11.01
CA SER A 91 2.46 3.29 -10.99
C SER A 91 1.71 3.10 -9.66
N PHE A 92 2.35 3.47 -8.55
CA PHE A 92 1.77 3.41 -7.21
C PHE A 92 0.84 4.59 -6.90
N LEU A 93 1.20 5.82 -7.30
CA LEU A 93 0.44 7.02 -6.96
C LEU A 93 -0.77 7.29 -7.85
N MET A 94 -0.73 6.89 -9.12
CA MET A 94 -1.77 7.22 -10.09
C MET A 94 -3.19 6.84 -9.65
N PRO A 95 -3.45 5.67 -9.03
CA PRO A 95 -4.77 5.34 -8.51
C PRO A 95 -5.32 6.34 -7.48
N TYR A 96 -4.45 6.89 -6.62
CA TYR A 96 -4.85 7.87 -5.61
C TYR A 96 -5.23 9.20 -6.25
N TYR A 97 -4.41 9.70 -7.18
CA TYR A 97 -4.70 10.93 -7.90
C TYR A 97 -5.96 10.83 -8.76
N GLN A 98 -6.17 9.69 -9.42
CA GLN A 98 -7.39 9.44 -10.18
C GLN A 98 -8.63 9.47 -9.28
N LYS A 99 -8.56 8.88 -8.08
CA LYS A 99 -9.66 8.94 -7.10
C LYS A 99 -9.94 10.37 -6.64
N GLN A 100 -8.88 11.14 -6.37
CA GLN A 100 -9.00 12.54 -5.96
C GLN A 100 -9.60 13.40 -7.08
N GLU A 101 -9.14 13.23 -8.32
CA GLU A 101 -9.65 13.93 -9.48
C GLU A 101 -11.14 13.62 -9.70
N ALA A 102 -11.52 12.34 -9.62
CA ALA A 102 -12.91 11.93 -9.75
C ALA A 102 -13.81 12.59 -8.71
N TYR A 103 -13.37 12.62 -7.44
CA TYR A 103 -14.07 13.32 -6.37
C TYR A 103 -14.22 14.82 -6.65
N MET A 104 -13.12 15.50 -7.00
CA MET A 104 -13.13 16.93 -7.28
C MET A 104 -14.06 17.28 -8.45
N ARG A 105 -14.11 16.45 -9.49
CA ARG A 105 -15.03 16.65 -10.62
C ARG A 105 -16.49 16.59 -10.21
N VAL A 106 -16.85 15.73 -9.26
CA VAL A 106 -18.22 15.65 -8.73
C VAL A 106 -18.55 16.91 -7.95
N GLU A 107 -17.67 17.34 -7.04
CA GLU A 107 -17.91 18.52 -6.22
C GLU A 107 -17.97 19.80 -7.07
N LEU A 108 -17.10 19.92 -8.08
CA LEU A 108 -17.11 21.06 -8.99
C LEU A 108 -18.44 21.16 -9.76
N LYS A 109 -18.97 20.03 -10.25
CA LYS A 109 -20.27 20.01 -10.95
C LYS A 109 -21.41 20.47 -10.05
N LYS A 110 -21.38 20.06 -8.78
CA LYS A 110 -22.38 20.48 -7.78
C LYS A 110 -22.35 22.01 -7.58
N ILE A 111 -21.16 22.56 -7.33
CA ILE A 111 -20.98 24.01 -7.14
C ILE A 111 -21.41 24.78 -8.40
N GLN A 112 -21.07 24.28 -9.60
CA GLN A 112 -21.47 24.91 -10.85
C GLN A 112 -23.00 24.93 -11.02
N ALA A 113 -23.69 23.84 -10.70
CA ALA A 113 -25.15 23.78 -10.77
C ALA A 113 -25.82 24.73 -9.77
N GLU A 114 -25.32 24.77 -8.52
CA GLU A 114 -25.80 25.69 -7.49
C GLU A 114 -25.59 27.16 -7.91
N ASN A 115 -24.40 27.49 -8.41
CA ASN A 115 -24.09 28.83 -8.89
C ASN A 115 -24.96 29.24 -10.08
N ALA A 116 -25.24 28.33 -11.02
CA ALA A 116 -26.13 28.61 -12.14
C ALA A 116 -27.56 28.93 -11.67
N ALA A 117 -28.09 28.14 -10.71
CA ALA A 117 -29.41 28.38 -10.13
C ALA A 117 -29.46 29.71 -9.35
N LEU A 118 -28.40 30.05 -8.62
CA LEU A 118 -28.30 31.33 -7.91
C LEU A 118 -28.20 32.51 -8.89
N ALA A 119 -27.40 32.39 -9.95
CA ALA A 119 -27.26 33.42 -10.97
C ALA A 119 -28.60 33.68 -11.68
N GLN A 120 -29.37 32.63 -11.98
CA GLN A 120 -30.70 32.76 -12.54
C GLN A 120 -31.65 33.54 -11.60
N LYS A 121 -31.69 33.19 -10.31
CA LYS A 121 -32.51 33.91 -9.32
C LYS A 121 -32.13 35.38 -9.19
N VAL A 122 -30.84 35.70 -9.25
CA VAL A 122 -30.36 37.08 -9.24
C VAL A 122 -30.83 37.83 -10.47
N GLN A 123 -30.79 37.19 -11.65
CA GLN A 123 -31.26 37.81 -12.89
C GLN A 123 -32.77 38.08 -12.85
N GLU A 124 -33.57 37.09 -12.45
CA GLU A 124 -35.02 37.24 -12.28
C GLU A 124 -35.35 38.36 -11.27
N GLY A 125 -34.61 38.44 -10.16
CA GLY A 125 -34.75 39.51 -9.18
C GLY A 125 -34.43 40.89 -9.74
N ARG A 126 -33.37 41.02 -10.56
CA ARG A 126 -33.01 42.28 -11.22
C ARG A 126 -34.08 42.74 -12.21
N GLU A 127 -34.65 41.80 -12.97
CA GLU A 127 -35.72 42.09 -13.93
C GLU A 127 -36.99 42.58 -13.22
N SER A 128 -37.37 41.93 -12.11
CA SER A 128 -38.50 42.37 -11.29
C SER A 128 -38.31 43.77 -10.69
N ILE A 129 -37.09 44.09 -10.22
CA ILE A 129 -36.76 45.43 -9.73
C ILE A 129 -36.89 46.46 -10.85
N ALA A 130 -36.29 46.20 -12.02
CA ALA A 130 -36.35 47.11 -13.16
C ALA A 130 -37.78 47.35 -13.67
N GLU A 131 -38.63 46.32 -13.64
CA GLU A 131 -40.06 46.46 -13.97
C GLU A 131 -40.80 47.32 -12.93
N THR A 132 -40.56 47.07 -11.64
CA THR A 132 -41.15 47.85 -10.55
C THR A 132 -40.73 49.32 -10.64
N GLU A 133 -39.45 49.61 -10.88
CA GLU A 133 -38.94 50.97 -11.09
C GLU A 133 -39.63 51.66 -12.26
N ARG A 134 -39.84 50.95 -13.39
CA ARG A 134 -40.55 51.49 -14.55
C ARG A 134 -42.01 51.83 -14.23
N HIS A 135 -42.70 50.97 -13.49
CA HIS A 135 -44.08 51.25 -13.05
C HIS A 135 -44.15 52.46 -12.11
N ILE A 136 -43.22 52.58 -11.17
CA ILE A 136 -43.13 53.74 -10.28
C ILE A 136 -42.91 55.02 -11.09
N CYS A 137 -41.96 55.03 -12.03
CA CYS A 137 -41.71 56.19 -12.88
C CYS A 137 -42.96 56.59 -13.69
N SER A 138 -43.63 55.62 -14.33
CA SER A 138 -44.87 55.88 -15.09
C SER A 138 -45.97 56.47 -14.21
N ALA A 139 -46.18 55.90 -13.01
CA ALA A 139 -47.15 56.43 -12.07
C ALA A 139 -46.79 57.86 -11.66
N VAL A 140 -45.53 58.12 -11.29
CA VAL A 140 -45.08 59.47 -10.92
C VAL A 140 -45.32 60.48 -12.05
N ASP A 141 -45.07 60.10 -13.30
CA ASP A 141 -45.29 60.99 -14.45
C ASP A 141 -46.79 61.23 -14.70
N GLU A 142 -47.64 60.20 -14.59
CA GLU A 142 -49.10 60.37 -14.65
C GLU A 142 -49.64 61.30 -13.55
N TRP A 143 -49.12 61.16 -12.32
CA TRP A 143 -49.49 62.02 -11.21
C TRP A 143 -49.14 63.48 -11.49
N LYS A 144 -47.92 63.76 -12.00
CA LYS A 144 -47.50 65.12 -12.37
C LYS A 144 -48.43 65.75 -13.41
N VAL A 145 -48.74 65.04 -14.49
CA VAL A 145 -49.63 65.51 -15.57
C VAL A 145 -51.03 65.82 -15.05
N ARG A 146 -51.57 65.00 -14.13
CA ARG A 146 -52.89 65.26 -13.52
C ARG A 146 -52.90 66.51 -12.65
N THR A 147 -51.84 66.77 -11.89
CA THR A 147 -51.70 68.00 -11.10
C THR A 147 -51.54 69.25 -11.97
N GLU A 148 -50.82 69.16 -13.09
CA GLU A 148 -50.64 70.28 -14.03
C GLU A 148 -51.92 70.60 -14.82
N SER A 149 -52.78 69.60 -15.07
CA SER A 149 -54.07 69.78 -15.75
C SER A 149 -55.20 70.26 -14.84
N ALA A 150 -54.96 70.35 -13.52
CA ALA A 150 -55.93 70.76 -12.51
C ALA A 150 -55.73 72.21 -12.01
N ILE A 151 -54.81 72.95 -12.64
CA ILE A 151 -54.51 74.38 -12.43
C ILE A 151 -55.01 75.15 -13.66
#